data_AF-A0A229SDX7-F1
#
_entry.id   AF-A0A229SDX7-F1
#
_cell.length_a   1.000
_cell.length_b   1.000
_cell.length_c   1.000
_cell.angle_alpha   90.00
_cell.angle_beta   90.00
_cell.angle_gamma   90.00
#
_symmetry.space_group_name_H-M   'P 1'
#
loop_
_entity.id
_entity.type
_entity.pdbx_description
1 polymer ?
#
loop_
_entity_poly.entity_id
_entity_poly.type
_entity_poly.pdbx_seq_one_letter_code
_entity_poly.pdbx_strand_id
1 'polypeptide(L)'
;MTNSQSQPNKKGRNQRQASVTARDRRALRPQRGEELVTITIDDRDPAFPALVAAELWNGAAIPRFRPEVAEFVVDWINDTYAKYPDGSARAHWDGDTIVLTRSDGDTRPSYIEDRVEPDDDGRYGIGARAWVWEFVS
;
A
#
# COMPACT_ATOMS: atom_id res chain seq x y z
N MET A 1 46.34 33.24 2.10
CA MET A 1 44.95 33.26 1.56
C MET A 1 44.30 31.95 1.93
N THR A 2 43.24 32.03 2.71
CA THR A 2 42.47 30.94 3.34
C THR A 2 41.22 30.60 2.52
N ASN A 3 40.92 29.30 2.39
CA ASN A 3 39.62 28.62 2.56
C ASN A 3 39.69 27.25 1.85
N SER A 4 39.63 26.09 2.52
CA SER A 4 38.55 25.49 3.32
C SER A 4 37.33 24.99 2.53
N GLN A 5 37.11 23.67 2.67
CA GLN A 5 35.83 22.95 2.66
C GLN A 5 35.17 22.66 1.29
N SER A 6 34.50 21.54 1.03
CA SER A 6 34.22 20.31 1.79
C SER A 6 33.63 19.29 0.80
N GLN A 7 33.92 18.01 1.02
CA GLN A 7 33.26 16.89 0.32
C GLN A 7 31.74 16.87 0.61
N PRO A 8 30.87 16.58 -0.36
CA PRO A 8 29.53 16.12 -0.06
C PRO A 8 29.56 14.61 0.27
N ASN A 9 29.28 14.37 1.55
CA ASN A 9 29.14 13.13 2.29
C ASN A 9 28.09 12.19 1.64
N LYS A 10 28.50 10.99 1.19
CA LYS A 10 27.61 9.89 0.77
C LYS A 10 26.94 9.21 1.99
N LYS A 11 26.27 9.99 2.85
CA LYS A 11 25.51 9.50 4.01
C LYS A 11 24.09 10.05 3.95
N GLY A 12 23.23 9.43 3.13
CA GLY A 12 21.81 9.80 3.08
C GLY A 12 20.86 8.65 2.72
N ARG A 13 21.37 7.50 2.26
CA ARG A 13 20.53 6.40 1.78
C ARG A 13 20.30 5.26 2.79
N ASN A 14 20.89 5.34 3.99
CA ASN A 14 20.96 4.23 4.96
C ASN A 14 20.07 4.40 6.22
N GLN A 15 19.02 5.23 6.20
CA GLN A 15 18.16 5.42 7.40
C GLN A 15 16.65 5.45 7.10
N ARG A 16 16.19 4.77 6.04
CA ARG A 16 14.74 4.54 5.80
C ARG A 16 14.27 3.10 5.99
N GLN A 17 15.10 2.24 6.59
CA GLN A 17 14.54 1.17 7.43
C GLN A 17 14.21 1.80 8.78
N ALA A 18 13.18 2.65 8.78
CA ALA A 18 12.59 3.13 10.02
C ALA A 18 12.12 1.89 10.77
N SER A 19 12.67 1.69 11.96
CA SER A 19 12.17 0.70 12.90
C SER A 19 10.67 0.88 13.06
N VAL A 20 9.89 -0.08 12.56
CA VAL A 20 8.43 -0.16 12.72
C VAL A 20 8.10 0.20 14.16
N THR A 21 7.44 1.35 14.36
CA THR A 21 7.19 1.91 15.69
C THR A 21 6.22 1.02 16.46
N ALA A 22 6.11 1.19 17.78
CA ALA A 22 5.11 0.47 18.56
C ALA A 22 3.67 0.73 18.07
N ARG A 23 3.43 1.94 17.54
CA ARG A 23 2.16 2.33 16.90
C ARG A 23 1.93 1.50 15.65
N ASP A 24 2.92 1.42 14.76
CA ASP A 24 2.82 0.67 13.50
C ASP A 24 2.63 -0.83 13.77
N ARG A 25 3.36 -1.39 14.74
CA ARG A 25 3.19 -2.79 15.15
C ARG A 25 1.79 -3.08 15.70
N ARG A 26 1.18 -2.13 16.40
CA ARG A 26 -0.19 -2.28 16.88
C ARG A 26 -1.18 -2.17 15.72
N ALA A 27 -0.94 -1.23 14.81
CA ALA A 27 -1.76 -1.05 13.63
C ALA A 27 -1.71 -2.26 12.68
N LEU A 28 -0.60 -3.00 12.62
CA LEU A 28 -0.49 -4.20 11.78
C LEU A 28 -0.88 -5.51 12.49
N ARG A 29 -1.40 -5.45 13.73
CA ARG A 29 -2.00 -6.63 14.38
C ARG A 29 -3.46 -6.77 13.95
N PRO A 30 -3.90 -7.97 13.52
CA PRO A 30 -5.32 -8.24 13.28
C PRO A 30 -6.17 -7.94 14.52
N GLN A 31 -7.26 -7.21 14.31
CA GLN A 31 -8.32 -7.05 15.30
C GLN A 31 -9.36 -8.17 15.14
N ARG A 32 -10.38 -8.19 16.00
CA ARG A 32 -11.42 -9.22 15.98
C ARG A 32 -12.11 -9.25 14.62
N GLY A 33 -12.08 -10.43 13.98
CA GLY A 33 -12.69 -10.66 12.67
C GLY A 33 -11.83 -10.20 11.48
N GLU A 34 -10.66 -9.60 11.73
CA GLU A 34 -9.70 -9.30 10.67
C GLU A 34 -8.82 -10.52 10.37
N GLU A 35 -8.55 -10.73 9.09
CA GLU A 35 -7.61 -11.72 8.57
C GLU A 35 -6.43 -11.01 7.91
N LEU A 36 -5.29 -11.68 7.85
CA LEU A 36 -4.12 -11.16 7.16
C LEU A 36 -4.24 -11.45 5.67
N VAL A 37 -4.15 -10.39 4.87
CA VAL A 37 -4.12 -10.47 3.40
C VAL A 37 -2.83 -9.86 2.84
N THR A 38 -2.38 -10.35 1.70
CA THR A 38 -1.22 -9.83 0.99
C THR A 38 -1.50 -9.77 -0.52
N ILE A 39 -0.70 -9.00 -1.24
CA ILE A 39 -0.53 -9.17 -2.68
C ILE A 39 0.90 -9.66 -2.88
N THR A 40 1.03 -10.88 -3.38
CA THR A 40 2.35 -11.48 -3.60
C THR A 40 2.91 -11.01 -4.94
N ILE A 41 3.88 -10.11 -4.88
CA ILE A 41 4.77 -9.71 -5.98
C ILE A 41 6.09 -10.48 -5.86
N ASP A 42 6.63 -10.53 -4.64
CA ASP A 42 7.71 -11.40 -4.21
C ASP A 42 7.42 -12.01 -2.82
N ASP A 43 8.14 -13.06 -2.42
CA ASP A 43 7.91 -13.77 -1.14
C ASP A 43 8.27 -12.94 0.12
N ARG A 44 8.39 -11.61 0.01
CA ARG A 44 8.70 -10.69 1.11
C ARG A 44 7.66 -9.57 1.24
N ASP A 45 6.56 -9.64 0.51
CA ASP A 45 5.50 -8.65 0.62
C ASP A 45 4.81 -8.67 1.99
N PRO A 46 4.49 -7.50 2.55
CA PRO A 46 3.87 -7.38 3.85
C PRO A 46 2.43 -7.90 3.84
N ALA A 47 2.03 -8.45 4.98
CA ALA A 47 0.65 -8.80 5.26
C ALA A 47 -0.08 -7.64 5.95
N PHE A 48 -1.34 -7.43 5.58
CA PHE A 48 -2.19 -6.37 6.12
C PHE A 48 -3.46 -6.95 6.73
N PRO A 49 -3.85 -6.53 7.95
CA PRO A 49 -5.10 -6.97 8.54
C PRO A 49 -6.31 -6.27 7.91
N ALA A 50 -7.30 -7.06 7.48
CA ALA A 50 -8.52 -6.57 6.85
C ALA A 50 -9.74 -7.35 7.31
N LEU A 51 -10.91 -6.72 7.31
CA LEU A 51 -12.14 -7.51 7.24
C LEU A 51 -12.26 -8.03 5.82
N VAL A 52 -12.42 -9.34 5.67
CA VAL A 52 -12.59 -9.98 4.36
C VAL A 52 -14.07 -10.29 4.15
N ALA A 53 -14.59 -9.99 2.96
CA ALA A 53 -15.95 -10.40 2.61
C ALA A 53 -16.10 -11.93 2.67
N ALA A 54 -17.31 -12.41 2.98
CA ALA A 54 -17.58 -13.84 2.99
C ALA A 54 -17.48 -14.47 1.57
N GLU A 55 -17.69 -13.66 0.53
CA GLU A 55 -17.49 -14.05 -0.86
C GLU A 55 -16.08 -13.72 -1.35
N LEU A 56 -15.64 -14.46 -2.35
CA LEU A 56 -14.37 -14.23 -3.05
C LEU A 56 -14.64 -13.65 -4.44
N TRP A 57 -13.71 -12.85 -4.94
CA TRP A 57 -13.74 -12.35 -6.32
C TRP A 57 -12.71 -13.09 -7.15
N ASN A 58 -13.17 -13.97 -8.05
CA ASN A 58 -12.30 -14.87 -8.84
C ASN A 58 -11.30 -15.67 -7.97
N GLY A 59 -11.72 -16.06 -6.76
CA GLY A 59 -10.88 -16.77 -5.79
C GLY A 59 -10.01 -15.86 -4.92
N ALA A 60 -9.95 -14.55 -5.21
CA ALA A 60 -9.21 -13.58 -4.40
C ALA A 60 -10.06 -13.05 -3.23
N ALA A 61 -9.38 -12.70 -2.13
CA ALA A 61 -9.98 -12.00 -1.00
C ALA A 61 -10.50 -10.62 -1.41
N ILE A 62 -11.55 -10.16 -0.74
CA ILE A 62 -12.11 -8.82 -0.92
C ILE A 62 -11.94 -8.06 0.41
N PRO A 63 -10.80 -7.36 0.61
CA PRO A 63 -10.48 -6.76 1.89
C PRO A 63 -11.14 -5.39 2.09
N ARG A 64 -11.40 -5.06 3.36
CA ARG A 64 -11.80 -3.73 3.84
C ARG A 64 -10.89 -3.32 4.99
N PHE A 65 -9.98 -2.39 4.71
CA PHE A 65 -8.93 -1.95 5.64
C PHE A 65 -9.43 -0.80 6.52
N ARG A 66 -9.16 -0.84 7.82
CA ARG A 66 -9.36 0.33 8.69
C ARG A 66 -8.39 1.46 8.32
N PRO A 67 -8.68 2.73 8.66
CA PRO A 67 -7.90 3.88 8.20
C PRO A 67 -6.39 3.74 8.48
N GLU A 68 -6.01 3.32 9.69
CA GLU A 68 -4.58 3.18 10.00
C GLU A 68 -3.88 2.04 9.24
N VAL A 69 -4.60 1.03 8.73
CA VAL A 69 -4.03 -0.02 7.88
C VAL A 69 -3.97 0.46 6.43
N ALA A 70 -4.98 1.20 5.99
CA ALA A 70 -5.02 1.81 4.67
C ALA A 70 -3.82 2.73 4.44
N GLU A 71 -3.37 3.47 5.46
CA GLU A 71 -2.11 4.24 5.42
C GLU A 71 -0.91 3.35 5.03
N PHE A 72 -0.73 2.19 5.67
CA PHE A 72 0.37 1.26 5.35
C PHE A 72 0.22 0.62 3.97
N VAL A 73 -1.00 0.34 3.53
CA VAL A 73 -1.25 -0.18 2.17
C VAL A 73 -0.88 0.86 1.12
N VAL A 74 -1.24 2.13 1.33
CA VAL A 74 -0.87 3.25 0.44
C VAL A 74 0.65 3.44 0.39
N ASP A 75 1.33 3.36 1.55
CA ASP A 75 2.79 3.42 1.60
C ASP A 75 3.43 2.28 0.81
N TRP A 76 2.94 1.03 0.99
CA TRP A 76 3.44 -0.12 0.23
C TRP A 76 3.19 0.00 -1.27
N ILE A 77 2.02 0.48 -1.70
CA ILE A 77 1.71 0.73 -3.12
C ILE A 77 2.76 1.70 -3.72
N ASN A 78 3.05 2.80 -3.01
CA ASN A 78 3.98 3.80 -3.49
C ASN A 78 5.44 3.33 -3.45
N ASP A 79 5.83 2.53 -2.46
CA ASP A 79 7.15 1.90 -2.41
C ASP A 79 7.34 0.89 -3.55
N THR A 80 6.28 0.15 -3.89
CA THR A 80 6.26 -0.76 -5.04
C THR A 80 6.35 0.01 -6.36
N TYR A 81 5.62 1.12 -6.51
CA TYR A 81 5.75 2.03 -7.65
C TYR A 81 7.16 2.58 -7.81
N ALA A 82 7.81 2.98 -6.72
CA ALA A 82 9.18 3.49 -6.76
C ALA A 82 10.18 2.42 -7.27
N LYS A 83 9.89 1.14 -7.08
CA LYS A 83 10.70 0.01 -7.59
C LYS A 83 10.33 -0.37 -9.03
N TYR A 84 9.05 -0.32 -9.38
CA TYR A 84 8.50 -0.81 -10.65
C TYR A 84 7.52 0.20 -11.27
N PRO A 85 7.99 1.37 -11.76
CA PRO A 85 7.13 2.49 -12.13
C PRO A 85 6.25 2.24 -13.36
N ASP A 86 6.65 1.34 -14.26
CA ASP A 86 5.93 1.07 -15.52
C ASP A 86 4.81 0.03 -15.37
N GLY A 87 4.73 -0.68 -14.23
CA GLY A 87 3.79 -1.78 -14.01
C GLY A 87 3.01 -1.73 -12.69
N SER A 88 3.27 -0.73 -11.85
CA SER A 88 2.63 -0.62 -10.53
C SER A 88 1.69 0.58 -10.45
N ALA A 89 0.69 0.47 -9.60
CA ALA A 89 -0.16 1.60 -9.27
C ALA A 89 0.55 2.55 -8.30
N ARG A 90 0.10 3.80 -8.25
CA ARG A 90 0.45 4.79 -7.22
C ARG A 90 -0.82 5.24 -6.50
N ALA A 91 -0.71 5.65 -5.25
CA ALA A 91 -1.86 6.09 -4.47
C ALA A 91 -1.55 7.36 -3.67
N HIS A 92 -2.56 8.22 -3.50
CA HIS A 92 -2.46 9.35 -2.59
C HIS A 92 -3.81 9.63 -1.92
N TRP A 93 -3.77 10.34 -0.80
CA TRP A 93 -4.97 10.80 -0.10
C TRP A 93 -5.47 12.13 -0.69
N ASP A 94 -6.77 12.22 -0.91
CA ASP A 94 -7.53 13.41 -1.24
C ASP A 94 -8.66 13.53 -0.21
N GLY A 95 -8.39 14.26 0.88
CA GLY A 95 -9.25 14.25 2.06
C GLY A 95 -9.26 12.89 2.75
N ASP A 96 -10.45 12.30 2.88
CA ASP A 96 -10.66 10.94 3.38
C ASP A 96 -10.75 9.90 2.26
N THR A 97 -10.55 10.29 1.00
CA THR A 97 -10.59 9.40 -0.17
C THR A 97 -9.18 9.00 -0.58
N ILE A 98 -8.98 7.74 -0.97
CA ILE A 98 -7.73 7.29 -1.60
C ILE A 98 -7.91 7.35 -3.11
N VAL A 99 -7.06 8.10 -3.80
CA VAL A 99 -7.00 8.13 -5.26
C VAL A 99 -5.91 7.17 -5.73
N LEU A 100 -6.33 6.07 -6.34
CA LEU A 100 -5.47 5.04 -6.91
C LEU A 100 -5.30 5.29 -8.41
N THR A 101 -4.08 5.56 -8.85
CA THR A 101 -3.77 5.72 -10.27
C THR A 101 -3.03 4.48 -10.77
N ARG A 102 -3.59 3.80 -11.79
CA ARG A 102 -2.96 2.63 -12.43
C ARG A 102 -2.76 2.86 -13.92
N SER A 103 -1.72 2.26 -14.49
CA SER A 103 -1.55 2.16 -15.94
C SER A 103 -2.66 1.29 -16.52
N ASP A 104 -3.28 1.71 -17.62
CA ASP A 104 -4.31 0.92 -18.29
C ASP A 104 -3.76 -0.13 -19.27
N GLY A 105 -2.44 -0.21 -19.40
CA GLY A 105 -1.75 -1.22 -20.21
C GLY A 105 -1.86 -1.03 -21.72
N ASP A 106 -2.44 0.07 -22.20
CA ASP A 106 -2.51 0.37 -23.63
C ASP A 106 -1.25 1.15 -24.10
N THR A 107 -1.01 1.14 -25.41
CA THR A 107 0.13 1.78 -26.09
C THR A 107 0.18 3.31 -25.97
N ARG A 108 -0.78 3.92 -25.27
CA ARG A 108 -0.77 5.32 -24.87
C ARG A 108 -0.83 5.38 -23.35
N PRO A 109 -0.10 6.31 -22.69
CA PRO A 109 -0.18 6.46 -21.25
C PRO A 109 -1.54 7.08 -20.87
N SER A 110 -2.59 6.26 -20.82
CA SER A 110 -3.82 6.59 -20.12
C SER A 110 -3.74 5.95 -18.73
N TYR A 111 -4.04 6.78 -17.74
CA TYR A 111 -4.11 6.34 -16.37
C TYR A 111 -5.58 6.22 -16.00
N ILE A 112 -5.95 5.10 -15.39
CA ILE A 112 -7.26 4.95 -14.76
C ILE A 112 -7.10 5.36 -13.31
N GLU A 113 -7.87 6.38 -12.91
CA GLU A 113 -8.02 6.78 -11.53
C GLU A 113 -9.24 6.07 -10.93
N ASP A 114 -9.02 5.38 -9.82
CA ASP A 114 -10.04 4.79 -8.99
C ASP A 114 -10.10 5.54 -7.66
N ARG A 115 -11.30 5.91 -7.23
CA ARG A 115 -11.53 6.65 -5.98
C ARG A 115 -12.09 5.70 -4.95
N VAL A 116 -11.29 5.40 -3.94
CA VAL A 116 -11.64 4.50 -2.85
C VAL A 116 -12.05 5.34 -1.65
N GLU A 117 -13.35 5.52 -1.51
CA GLU A 117 -13.99 6.14 -0.34
C GLU A 117 -14.08 5.11 0.81
N PRO A 118 -14.10 5.55 2.07
CA PRO A 118 -14.46 4.67 3.17
C PRO A 118 -15.91 4.22 3.02
N ASP A 119 -16.19 2.96 3.35
CA ASP A 119 -17.55 2.45 3.45
C ASP A 119 -18.27 2.94 4.72
N ASP A 120 -19.50 2.48 4.93
CA ASP A 120 -20.33 2.82 6.10
C ASP A 120 -19.68 2.44 7.45
N ASP A 121 -18.71 1.51 7.46
CA ASP A 121 -17.93 1.12 8.64
C ASP A 121 -16.63 1.92 8.79
N GLY A 122 -16.38 2.90 7.90
CA GLY A 122 -15.15 3.70 7.87
C GLY A 122 -13.94 2.94 7.31
N ARG A 123 -14.15 1.92 6.46
CA ARG A 123 -13.09 1.05 5.94
C ARG A 123 -12.92 1.17 4.43
N TYR A 124 -11.69 0.95 3.96
CA TYR A 124 -11.27 1.17 2.59
C TYR A 124 -11.14 -0.14 1.82
N GLY A 125 -11.85 -0.26 0.71
CA GLY A 125 -11.77 -1.40 -0.21
C GLY A 125 -10.67 -1.25 -1.27
N ILE A 126 -9.41 -1.10 -0.85
CA ILE A 126 -8.30 -0.80 -1.77
C ILE A 126 -8.04 -1.97 -2.72
N GLY A 127 -8.21 -1.74 -4.02
CA GLY A 127 -8.07 -2.80 -5.04
C GLY A 127 -9.09 -3.94 -4.90
N ALA A 128 -10.15 -3.74 -4.10
CA ALA A 128 -11.20 -4.73 -3.92
C ALA A 128 -11.84 -5.05 -5.28
N ARG A 129 -11.87 -6.33 -5.64
CA ARG A 129 -12.35 -6.81 -6.95
C ARG A 129 -11.56 -6.27 -8.16
N ALA A 130 -10.34 -5.80 -7.95
CA ALA A 130 -9.44 -5.34 -9.02
C ALA A 130 -8.07 -6.03 -8.93
N TRP A 131 -7.63 -6.38 -7.73
CA TRP A 131 -6.34 -7.02 -7.44
C TRP A 131 -6.54 -8.39 -6.81
N VAL A 132 -5.53 -9.25 -6.96
CA VAL A 132 -5.52 -10.60 -6.38
C VAL A 132 -4.96 -10.52 -4.96
N TRP A 133 -5.84 -10.20 -4.00
CA TRP A 133 -5.51 -10.31 -2.58
C TRP A 133 -5.57 -11.79 -2.15
N GLU A 134 -4.55 -12.23 -1.45
CA GLU A 134 -4.37 -13.60 -0.97
C GLU A 134 -4.41 -13.64 0.56
N PHE A 135 -4.96 -14.71 1.12
CA PHE A 135 -4.85 -14.96 2.56
C PHE A 135 -3.42 -15.39 2.90
N VAL A 136 -2.92 -14.91 4.04
CA VAL A 136 -1.66 -15.40 4.60
C VAL A 136 -1.93 -16.66 5.42
N SER A 137 -1.37 -17.79 4.96
CA SER A 137 -1.44 -19.11 5.63
C SER A 137 -0.47 -19.24 6.80
#